data_AF-A0A9W8AKL8-F1
#
_entry.id   AF-A0A9W8AKL8-F1
#
_cell.length_a   1.000
_cell.length_b   1.000
_cell.length_c   1.000
_cell.angle_alpha   90.00
_cell.angle_beta   90.00
_cell.angle_gamma   90.00
#
_symmetry.space_group_name_H-M   'P 1'
#
loop_
_entity.id
_entity.type
_entity.pdbx_description
1 polymer ?
#
loop_
_entity_poly.entity_id
_entity_poly.type
_entity_poly.pdbx_seq_one_letter_code
_entity_poly.pdbx_strand_id
1 'polypeptide(L)'
;MKLFFGSKPKPAPKDAIVKLRESLLMLEKRENFLQTRIDNELKTAKLNATKNKRVALAALKRKKQFEDQIEKISGARVTLETQVMAIESANINLETMNAMRTGAD
;
A
#
# COMPACT_ATOMS: atom_id res chain seq x y z
N MET A 1 4.87 -19.94 -41.79
CA MET A 1 3.95 -19.41 -40.75
C MET A 1 4.67 -18.32 -39.96
N LYS A 2 4.31 -17.04 -40.14
CA LYS A 2 4.84 -15.93 -39.32
C LYS A 2 3.98 -15.83 -38.06
N LEU A 3 4.56 -16.17 -36.91
CA LEU A 3 3.96 -16.01 -35.59
C LEU A 3 3.96 -14.52 -35.22
N PHE A 4 2.84 -13.85 -35.45
CA PHE A 4 2.60 -12.48 -35.00
C PHE A 4 2.34 -12.45 -33.50
N PHE A 5 3.41 -12.43 -32.69
CA PHE A 5 3.34 -11.92 -31.32
C PHE A 5 3.47 -10.39 -31.37
N GLY A 6 2.33 -9.70 -31.55
CA GLY A 6 2.26 -8.26 -31.35
C GLY A 6 2.53 -7.96 -29.87
N SER A 7 3.61 -7.23 -29.57
CA SER A 7 3.85 -6.78 -28.20
C SER A 7 2.69 -5.87 -27.79
N LYS A 8 1.95 -6.24 -26.74
CA LYS A 8 1.01 -5.30 -26.12
C LYS A 8 1.78 -4.02 -25.78
N PRO A 9 1.24 -2.82 -26.08
CA PRO A 9 1.90 -1.57 -25.74
C PRO A 9 2.23 -1.59 -24.24
N LYS A 10 3.50 -1.35 -23.91
CA LYS A 10 3.93 -1.27 -22.50
C LYS A 10 3.10 -0.15 -21.86
N PRO A 11 2.43 -0.41 -20.71
CA PRO A 11 1.65 0.62 -20.04
C PRO A 11 2.55 1.84 -19.79
N ALA A 12 2.03 3.03 -20.02
CA ALA A 12 2.81 4.24 -19.83
C ALA A 12 3.25 4.33 -18.35
N PRO A 13 4.45 4.84 -18.05
CA PRO A 13 4.92 5.01 -16.66
C PRO A 13 3.90 5.78 -15.79
N LYS A 14 3.19 6.74 -16.39
CA LYS A 14 2.11 7.50 -15.75
C LYS A 14 0.94 6.62 -15.30
N ASP A 15 0.53 5.65 -16.12
CA ASP A 15 -0.56 4.71 -15.78
C ASP A 15 -0.16 3.80 -14.62
N ALA A 16 1.11 3.40 -14.56
CA ALA A 16 1.64 2.61 -13.46
C ALA A 16 1.65 3.40 -12.14
N ILE A 17 2.10 4.66 -12.17
CA ILE A 17 2.09 5.55 -10.99
C ILE A 17 0.65 5.75 -10.48
N VAL A 18 -0.32 6.00 -11.36
CA VAL A 18 -1.73 6.17 -10.97
C VAL A 18 -2.25 4.94 -10.24
N LYS A 19 -2.04 3.74 -10.78
CA LYS A 19 -2.46 2.47 -10.14
C LYS A 19 -1.80 2.23 -8.79
N LEU A 20 -0.51 2.57 -8.65
CA LEU A 20 0.20 2.46 -7.37
C LEU A 20 -0.38 3.42 -6.34
N ARG A 21 -0.70 4.66 -6.73
CA ARG A 21 -1.34 5.66 -5.86
C ARG A 21 -2.76 5.27 -5.47
N GLU A 22 -3.55 4.70 -6.38
CA GLU A 22 -4.86 4.12 -6.05
C GLU A 22 -4.74 2.98 -5.04
N SER A 23 -3.73 2.12 -5.20
CA SER A 23 -3.45 1.02 -4.26
C SER A 23 -3.06 1.56 -2.87
N LEU A 24 -2.24 2.62 -2.81
CA LEU A 24 -1.90 3.31 -1.56
C LEU A 24 -3.14 3.87 -0.84
N LEU A 25 -4.04 4.54 -1.57
CA LEU A 25 -5.30 5.05 -1.00
C LEU A 25 -6.18 3.93 -0.45
N MET A 26 -6.22 2.77 -1.11
CA MET A 26 -6.97 1.61 -0.61
C MET A 26 -6.36 1.01 0.66
N LEU A 27 -5.03 0.94 0.73
CA LEU A 27 -4.31 0.49 1.92
C LEU A 27 -4.52 1.44 3.10
N GLU A 28 -4.49 2.75 2.88
CA GLU A 28 -4.77 3.77 3.90
C GLU A 28 -6.21 3.66 4.43
N LYS A 29 -7.20 3.50 3.55
CA LYS A 29 -8.60 3.26 3.97
C LYS A 29 -8.72 1.99 4.81
N ARG A 30 -7.98 0.93 4.45
CA ARG A 30 -7.97 -0.34 5.18
C ARG A 30 -7.33 -0.19 6.56
N GLU A 31 -6.24 0.55 6.65
CA GLU A 31 -5.56 0.88 7.91
C GLU A 31 -6.50 1.64 8.87
N ASN A 32 -7.16 2.70 8.38
CA ASN A 32 -8.14 3.47 9.16
C ASN A 32 -9.33 2.62 9.66
N PHE A 33 -9.81 1.70 8.81
CA PHE A 33 -10.84 0.75 9.20
C PHE A 33 -10.34 -0.17 10.32
N LEU A 34 -9.13 -0.74 10.21
CA LEU A 34 -8.55 -1.60 11.24
C LEU A 34 -8.29 -0.84 12.55
N GLN A 35 -7.88 0.43 12.47
CA GLN A 35 -7.73 1.27 13.66
C GLN A 35 -9.05 1.43 14.42
N THR A 36 -10.14 1.68 13.70
CA THR A 36 -11.49 1.73 14.30
C THR A 36 -11.87 0.39 14.95
N ARG A 37 -11.45 -0.75 14.37
CA ARG A 37 -11.68 -2.08 14.97
C ARG A 37 -10.87 -2.28 16.24
N ILE A 38 -9.62 -1.83 16.27
CA ILE A 38 -8.74 -1.85 17.45
C ILE A 38 -9.40 -1.10 18.61
N ASP A 39 -9.91 0.10 18.36
CA ASP A 39 -10.53 0.94 19.40
C ASP A 39 -11.78 0.28 20.00
N ASN A 40 -12.58 -0.38 19.15
CA ASN A 40 -13.77 -1.12 19.57
C ASN A 40 -13.43 -2.36 20.42
N GLU A 41 -12.41 -3.12 20.03
CA GLU A 41 -11.95 -4.26 20.83
C GLU A 41 -11.34 -3.79 22.16
N LEU A 42 -10.61 -2.68 22.16
CA LEU A 42 -10.07 -2.10 23.39
C LEU A 42 -11.19 -1.65 24.34
N LYS A 43 -12.23 -1.00 23.83
CA LYS A 43 -13.43 -0.65 24.60
C LYS A 43 -14.09 -1.90 25.19
N THR A 44 -14.25 -2.95 24.37
CA THR A 44 -14.83 -4.22 24.80
C THR A 44 -14.00 -4.88 25.90
N ALA A 45 -12.67 -4.88 25.76
CA ALA A 45 -11.75 -5.40 26.78
C ALA A 45 -11.89 -4.63 28.10
N LYS A 46 -11.90 -3.29 28.06
CA LYS A 46 -12.05 -2.42 29.24
C LYS A 46 -13.39 -2.67 29.96
N LEU A 47 -14.50 -2.76 29.22
CA LEU A 47 -15.83 -3.00 29.79
C LEU A 47 -15.96 -4.37 30.49
N ASN A 48 -15.20 -5.36 30.04
CA ASN A 48 -15.27 -6.73 30.53
C ASN A 48 -14.11 -7.12 31.47
N ALA A 49 -13.17 -6.21 31.74
CA ALA A 49 -11.94 -6.51 32.46
C ALA A 49 -12.18 -7.14 33.84
N THR A 50 -13.18 -6.65 34.58
CA THR A 50 -13.55 -7.16 35.92
C THR A 50 -14.78 -8.08 35.90
N LYS A 51 -15.62 -7.98 34.87
CA LYS A 51 -16.90 -8.72 34.77
C LYS A 51 -16.74 -10.09 34.11
N ASN A 52 -15.97 -10.15 33.03
CA ASN A 52 -15.82 -11.35 32.23
C ASN A 52 -14.43 -11.39 31.59
N LYS A 53 -13.47 -11.91 32.36
CA LYS A 53 -12.06 -12.02 31.95
C LYS A 53 -11.89 -12.77 30.63
N ARG A 54 -12.72 -13.79 30.35
CA ARG A 54 -12.65 -14.56 29.09
C ARG A 54 -12.97 -13.68 27.88
N VAL A 55 -14.02 -12.86 27.96
CA VAL A 55 -14.39 -11.92 26.89
C VAL A 55 -13.32 -10.85 26.71
N ALA A 56 -12.78 -10.31 27.82
CA ALA A 56 -11.72 -9.31 27.77
C ALA A 56 -10.45 -9.84 27.08
N LEU A 57 -10.01 -11.06 27.44
CA LEU A 57 -8.85 -11.71 26.81
C LEU A 57 -9.07 -11.99 25.32
N ALA A 58 -10.27 -12.44 24.94
CA ALA A 58 -10.61 -12.66 23.53
C ALA A 58 -10.58 -11.34 22.73
N ALA A 59 -11.06 -10.24 23.30
CA ALA A 59 -11.00 -8.92 22.67
C ALA A 59 -9.56 -8.43 22.51
N LEU A 60 -8.70 -8.59 23.54
CA LEU A 60 -7.28 -8.25 23.44
C LEU A 60 -6.54 -9.09 22.38
N LYS A 61 -6.90 -10.37 22.23
CA LYS A 61 -6.34 -11.22 21.16
C LYS A 61 -6.72 -10.69 19.77
N ARG A 62 -8.00 -10.34 19.55
CA ARG A 62 -8.45 -9.75 18.28
C ARG A 62 -7.80 -8.40 18.01
N LYS A 63 -7.68 -7.55 19.03
CA LYS A 63 -6.93 -6.28 18.95
C LYS A 63 -5.52 -6.52 18.41
N LYS A 64 -4.77 -7.44 19.02
CA LYS A 64 -3.40 -7.77 18.57
C LYS A 64 -3.37 -8.24 17.11
N GLN A 65 -4.32 -9.07 16.70
CA GLN A 65 -4.40 -9.52 15.29
C GLN A 65 -4.68 -8.38 14.30
N PHE A 66 -5.36 -7.31 14.71
CA PHE A 66 -5.55 -6.13 13.88
C PHE A 66 -4.30 -5.24 13.86
N GLU A 67 -3.58 -5.13 14.98
CA GLU A 67 -2.28 -4.45 15.04
C GLU A 67 -1.26 -5.12 14.10
N ASP A 68 -1.16 -6.45 14.13
CA ASP A 68 -0.28 -7.21 13.22
C ASP A 68 -0.67 -7.02 11.73
N GLN A 69 -1.95 -6.76 11.44
CA GLN A 69 -2.42 -6.45 10.08
C GLN A 69 -2.04 -5.03 9.66
N ILE A 70 -2.15 -4.06 10.56
CA ILE A 70 -1.71 -2.68 10.32
C ILE A 70 -0.22 -2.63 10.04
N GLU A 71 0.60 -3.35 10.81
CA GLU A 71 2.05 -3.43 10.59
C GLU A 71 2.39 -3.93 9.18
N LYS A 72 1.72 -4.99 8.71
CA LYS A 72 1.89 -5.51 7.35
C LYS A 72 1.46 -4.50 6.29
N ILE A 73 0.37 -3.78 6.51
CA ILE A 73 -0.10 -2.72 5.61
C ILE A 73 0.92 -1.59 5.55
N SER A 74 1.47 -1.17 6.69
CA SER A 74 2.50 -0.13 6.77
C SER A 74 3.74 -0.52 5.94
N GLY A 75 4.23 -1.76 6.09
CA GLY A 75 5.34 -2.26 5.27
C GLY A 75 5.02 -2.30 3.77
N ALA A 76 3.80 -2.68 3.40
CA ALA A 76 3.36 -2.65 2.00
C ALA A 76 3.28 -1.22 1.44
N ARG A 77 2.80 -0.25 2.24
CA ARG A 77 2.75 1.17 1.85
C ARG A 77 4.14 1.73 1.56
N VAL A 78 5.10 1.53 2.47
CA VAL A 78 6.51 1.97 2.28
C VAL A 78 7.10 1.38 1.00
N THR A 79 6.81 0.10 0.73
CA THR A 79 7.28 -0.57 -0.49
C THR A 79 6.70 0.08 -1.74
N LEU A 80 5.39 0.36 -1.76
CA LEU A 80 4.73 1.00 -2.89
C LEU A 80 5.20 2.46 -3.08
N GLU A 81 5.39 3.22 -2.00
CA GLU A 81 5.95 4.57 -2.04
C GLU A 81 7.35 4.57 -2.65
N THR A 82 8.20 3.63 -2.24
CA THR A 82 9.54 3.44 -2.83
C THR A 82 9.46 3.14 -4.33
N GLN A 83 8.51 2.31 -4.75
CA GLN A 83 8.29 2.00 -6.17
C GLN A 83 7.82 3.22 -6.97
N VAL A 84 6.92 4.04 -6.41
CA VAL A 84 6.49 5.29 -7.05
C VAL A 84 7.69 6.21 -7.27
N MET A 85 8.52 6.43 -6.23
CA MET A 85 9.72 7.26 -6.33
C MET A 85 10.70 6.71 -7.39
N ALA A 86 10.88 5.39 -7.46
CA ALA A 86 11.75 4.76 -8.45
C ALA A 86 11.26 4.99 -9.89
N ILE A 87 9.95 4.89 -10.14
CA ILE A 87 9.36 5.14 -11.46
C ILE A 87 9.47 6.63 -11.83
N GLU A 88 9.21 7.53 -10.88
CA GLU A 88 9.34 8.98 -11.09
C GLU A 88 10.79 9.35 -11.42
N SER A 89 11.76 8.83 -10.68
CA SER A 89 13.19 9.03 -10.98
C SER A 89 13.59 8.46 -12.34
N ALA A 90 13.13 7.26 -12.69
CA ALA A 90 13.39 6.66 -14.00
C ALA A 90 12.82 7.50 -15.14
N ASN A 91 11.63 8.09 -14.95
CA ASN A 91 11.02 8.97 -15.95
C ASN A 91 11.81 10.28 -16.12
N ILE A 92 12.25 10.92 -15.04
CA ILE A 92 13.11 12.13 -15.09
C ILE A 92 14.44 11.82 -15.79
N ASN A 93 15.06 10.68 -15.48
CA ASN A 93 16.30 10.26 -16.12
C ASN A 93 16.11 10.06 -17.63
N LEU A 94 15.00 9.45 -18.04
CA LEU A 94 14.66 9.29 -19.46
C LEU A 94 14.47 10.64 -20.17
N GLU A 95 13.73 11.57 -19.54
CA GLU A 95 13.54 12.92 -20.09
C GLU A 95 14.87 13.68 -20.23
N THR A 96 15.76 13.56 -19.23
CA THR A 96 17.10 14.15 -19.27
C THR A 96 17.95 13.55 -20.40
N MET A 97 17.94 12.22 -20.55
CA MET A 97 18.65 11.54 -21.65
C MET A 97 18.15 11.98 -23.02
N ASN A 98 16.83 12.15 -23.18
CA ASN A 98 16.23 12.64 -24.42
C ASN A 98 16.65 14.08 -24.71
N ALA A 99 16.64 14.97 -23.72
CA ALA A 99 17.09 16.36 -23.87
C ALA A 99 18.57 16.46 -24.25
N MET A 100 19.44 15.64 -23.63
CA MET A 100 20.85 15.56 -23.99
C MET A 100 21.06 15.08 -25.42
N ARG A 101 20.26 14.12 -25.89
CA ARG A 101 20.33 13.65 -27.28
C ARG A 101 19.95 14.75 -28.26
N THR A 102 18.84 15.44 -28.03
CA THR A 102 18.41 16.56 -28.89
C THR A 102 19.41 17.70 -28.91
N GLY A 103 20.12 17.98 -27.80
CA GLY A 103 21.16 19.00 -27.75
C GLY A 103 22.50 18.58 -28.35
N ALA A 104 22.70 17.29 -28.62
CA ALA A 104 23.91 16.76 -29.27
C ALA A 104 23.77 16.63 -30.80
N ASP A 105 22.54 16.67 -31.31
CA ASP A 105 22.20 16.79 -32.74
C ASP A 105 22.27 18.26 -33.20
#